data_AF-A0A7S2A1R2-F1
#
_entry.id   AF-A0A7S2A1R2-F1
#
_cell.length_a   1.000
_cell.length_b   1.000
_cell.length_c   1.000
_cell.angle_alpha   90.00
_cell.angle_beta   90.00
_cell.angle_gamma   90.00
#
_symmetry.space_group_name_H-M   'P 1'
#
loop_
_entity.id
_entity.type
_entity.pdbx_description
1 polymer ?
#
loop_
_entity_poly.entity_id
_entity_poly.type
_entity_poly.pdbx_seq_one_letter_code
_entity_poly.pdbx_strand_id
1 'polypeptide(L)'
;FHLPVKVIKDPKTDQWIASWNESLMAKTEGSSVARRNATHWIGTVSTSPPAVTNKDREAVRSVLANMDCTPLFLEDEVRDAHYKGMCKQILWPAFHNIDLLDICTSAYDDAHSDSHGTTTGNGDDGA
;
A
#
# COMPACT_ATOMS: atom_id res chain seq x y z
N PHE A 1 -0.32 -7.06 -4.33
CA PHE A 1 0.78 -7.92 -3.83
C PHE A 1 0.98 -7.80 -2.30
N HIS A 2 0.02 -7.24 -1.57
CA HIS A 2 0.08 -7.14 -0.11
C HIS A 2 -0.56 -8.37 0.53
N LEU A 3 -0.05 -8.79 1.68
CA LEU A 3 -0.71 -9.78 2.51
C LEU A 3 -2.09 -9.24 2.95
N PRO A 4 -3.13 -10.07 3.00
CA PRO A 4 -4.48 -9.63 3.36
C PRO A 4 -4.67 -9.57 4.89
N VAL A 5 -3.74 -8.90 5.57
CA VAL A 5 -3.66 -8.81 7.02
C VAL A 5 -3.43 -7.36 7.46
N LYS A 6 -3.87 -7.03 8.67
CA LYS A 6 -3.54 -5.79 9.37
C LYS A 6 -2.56 -6.14 10.48
N VAL A 7 -1.44 -5.42 10.56
CA VAL A 7 -0.43 -5.61 11.61
C VAL A 7 -0.25 -4.31 12.38
N ILE A 8 -0.46 -4.36 13.69
CA ILE A 8 -0.43 -3.19 14.57
C ILE A 8 0.44 -3.52 15.78
N LYS A 9 1.21 -2.55 16.26
CA LYS A 9 1.90 -2.65 17.54
C LYS A 9 0.97 -2.16 18.65
N ASP A 10 0.67 -3.01 19.62
CA ASP A 10 -0.15 -2.64 20.78
C ASP A 10 0.62 -1.65 21.66
N PRO A 11 0.09 -0.42 21.86
CA PRO A 11 0.78 0.61 22.64
C PRO A 11 0.91 0.26 24.13
N LYS A 12 0.11 -0.67 24.67
CA LYS A 12 0.15 -1.03 26.09
C LYS A 12 1.18 -2.12 26.39
N THR A 13 1.29 -3.10 25.52
CA THR A 13 2.14 -4.29 25.72
C THR A 13 3.45 -4.23 24.93
N ASP A 14 3.59 -3.28 24.01
CA ASP A 14 4.68 -3.17 23.02
C ASP A 14 4.83 -4.42 22.13
N GLN A 15 3.76 -5.21 22.00
CA GLN A 15 3.74 -6.43 21.18
C GLN A 15 3.08 -6.19 19.83
N TRP A 16 3.52 -6.94 18.82
CA TRP A 16 2.91 -6.95 17.50
C TRP A 16 1.70 -7.88 17.50
N ILE A 17 0.60 -7.42 16.91
CA ILE A 17 -0.65 -8.18 16.76
C ILE A 17 -1.05 -8.13 15.29
N ALA A 18 -1.53 -9.26 14.76
CA ALA A 18 -2.05 -9.34 13.40
C ALA A 18 -3.49 -9.87 13.37
N SER A 19 -4.27 -9.37 12.42
CA SER A 19 -5.61 -9.86 12.12
C SER A 19 -5.84 -9.92 10.60
N TRP A 20 -6.71 -10.80 10.13
CA TRP A 20 -7.12 -10.80 8.72
C TRP A 20 -7.86 -9.50 8.38
N ASN A 21 -7.64 -8.97 7.17
CA ASN A 21 -8.46 -7.88 6.64
C ASN A 21 -9.76 -8.43 6.05
N GLU A 22 -10.80 -7.61 6.01
CA GLU A 22 -12.00 -7.92 5.22
C GLU A 22 -11.70 -7.71 3.73
N SER A 23 -11.14 -8.73 3.10
CA SER A 23 -10.88 -8.79 1.66
C SER A 23 -11.39 -10.11 1.12
N LEU A 24 -11.84 -10.13 -0.13
CA LEU A 24 -12.26 -11.36 -0.83
C LEU A 24 -11.15 -12.42 -0.87
N MET A 25 -9.89 -12.00 -0.75
CA MET A 25 -8.73 -12.89 -0.71
C MET A 25 -8.43 -13.40 0.70
N ALA A 26 -8.81 -12.69 1.76
CA ALA A 26 -8.46 -13.04 3.12
C ALA A 26 -9.17 -14.32 3.60
N LYS A 27 -8.64 -15.00 4.62
CA LYS A 27 -9.33 -16.12 5.29
C LYS A 27 -10.44 -15.61 6.25
N THR A 28 -11.33 -14.73 5.79
CA THR A 28 -12.46 -14.20 6.57
C THR A 28 -13.74 -15.03 6.41
N GLU A 29 -14.70 -14.82 7.32
CA GLU A 29 -16.04 -15.38 7.19
C GLU A 29 -16.68 -14.89 5.88
N GLY A 30 -16.89 -15.80 4.93
CA GLY A 30 -17.38 -15.49 3.58
C GLY A 30 -16.41 -15.81 2.43
N SER A 31 -15.09 -15.90 2.68
CA SER A 31 -14.13 -16.23 1.61
C SER A 31 -14.11 -17.73 1.32
N SER A 32 -14.37 -18.12 0.07
CA SER A 32 -14.68 -19.53 -0.24
C SER A 32 -13.44 -20.34 -0.61
N VAL A 33 -12.44 -19.75 -1.27
CA VAL A 33 -11.26 -20.49 -1.76
C VAL A 33 -10.19 -20.61 -0.67
N ALA A 34 -9.83 -19.51 -0.01
CA ALA A 34 -8.77 -19.51 1.01
C ALA A 34 -9.13 -20.32 2.27
N ARG A 35 -10.42 -20.47 2.58
CA ARG A 35 -10.90 -21.30 3.70
C ARG A 35 -10.94 -22.79 3.35
N ARG A 36 -11.20 -23.14 2.08
CA ARG A 36 -11.30 -24.55 1.64
C ARG A 36 -9.95 -25.20 1.38
N ASN A 37 -8.90 -24.40 1.14
CA ASN A 37 -7.57 -24.89 0.80
C ASN A 37 -6.54 -24.48 1.84
N ALA A 38 -5.61 -25.38 2.17
CA ALA A 38 -4.39 -25.02 2.87
C ALA A 38 -3.61 -24.01 2.00
N THR A 39 -3.61 -22.75 2.43
CA THR A 39 -3.05 -21.64 1.66
C THR A 39 -1.97 -20.97 2.47
N HIS A 40 -0.78 -20.86 1.88
CA HIS A 40 0.35 -20.07 2.37
C HIS A 40 0.43 -18.75 1.60
N TRP A 41 0.52 -17.64 2.32
CA TRP A 41 0.48 -16.29 1.77
C TRP A 41 1.86 -15.66 1.78
N ILE A 42 2.29 -15.14 0.63
CA ILE A 42 3.56 -14.42 0.51
C ILE A 42 3.26 -13.05 -0.09
N GLY A 43 3.76 -12.00 0.54
CA GLY A 43 3.52 -10.64 0.05
C GLY A 43 4.09 -9.58 0.97
N THR A 44 4.00 -8.33 0.53
CA THR A 44 4.42 -7.21 1.38
C THR A 44 3.42 -6.95 2.50
N VAL A 45 3.90 -6.36 3.59
CA VAL A 45 3.09 -6.05 4.76
C VAL A 45 3.19 -4.57 5.10
N SER A 46 2.05 -3.97 5.42
CA SER A 46 1.96 -2.63 6.00
C SER A 46 1.74 -2.77 7.50
N THR A 47 2.61 -2.16 8.29
CA THR A 47 2.54 -2.18 9.75
C THR A 47 2.25 -0.79 10.28
N SER A 48 1.58 -0.69 11.43
CA SER A 48 1.38 0.58 12.14
C SER A 48 1.87 0.45 13.58
N PRO A 49 2.97 1.14 13.96
CA PRO A 49 3.86 1.98 13.14
C PRO A 49 4.69 1.16 12.12
N PRO A 50 5.50 1.79 11.24
CA PRO A 50 6.40 1.07 10.34
C PRO A 50 7.44 0.21 11.10
N ALA A 51 7.55 -1.08 10.74
CA ALA A 51 8.52 -2.00 11.29
C ALA A 51 9.91 -1.76 10.68
N VAL A 52 10.64 -0.79 11.25
CA VAL A 52 11.93 -0.34 10.72
C VAL A 52 13.11 -1.19 11.20
N THR A 53 13.08 -1.67 12.45
CA THR A 53 14.19 -2.42 13.04
C THR A 53 14.14 -3.91 12.67
N ASN A 54 15.29 -4.59 12.68
CA ASN A 54 15.34 -6.04 12.49
C ASN A 54 14.53 -6.79 13.56
N LYS A 55 14.52 -6.28 14.80
CA LYS A 55 13.72 -6.83 15.90
C LYS A 55 12.21 -6.75 15.60
N ASP A 56 11.75 -5.61 15.09
CA ASP A 56 10.34 -5.44 14.70
C ASP A 56 9.99 -6.36 13.53
N ARG A 57 10.84 -6.42 12.51
CA ARG A 57 10.62 -7.31 11.35
C ARG A 57 10.53 -8.77 11.77
N GLU A 58 11.37 -9.21 12.71
CA GLU A 58 11.34 -10.58 13.23
C GLU A 58 10.11 -10.86 14.09
N ALA A 59 9.71 -9.91 14.94
CA ALA A 59 8.47 -10.02 15.70
C ALA A 59 7.23 -10.10 14.77
N VAL A 60 7.20 -9.30 13.71
CA VAL A 60 6.15 -9.34 12.69
C VAL A 60 6.15 -10.68 11.94
N ARG A 61 7.33 -11.23 11.59
CA ARG A 61 7.42 -12.58 11.00
C ARG A 61 6.82 -13.64 11.91
N SER A 62 7.16 -13.60 13.20
CA SER A 62 6.65 -14.57 14.18
C SER A 62 5.13 -14.52 14.30
N VAL A 63 4.56 -13.32 14.39
CA VAL A 63 3.09 -13.14 14.47
C VAL A 63 2.40 -13.63 13.20
N LEU A 64 2.97 -13.35 12.02
CA LEU A 64 2.40 -13.74 10.73
C LEU A 64 2.61 -15.22 10.39
N ALA A 65 3.64 -15.87 10.93
CA ALA A 65 3.85 -17.31 10.77
C ALA A 65 2.64 -18.12 11.32
N ASN A 66 2.03 -17.65 12.40
CA ASN A 66 0.80 -18.25 12.97
C ASN A 66 -0.42 -18.15 12.03
N MET A 67 -0.33 -17.34 10.97
CA MET A 67 -1.38 -17.12 9.98
C MET A 67 -1.04 -17.72 8.61
N ASP A 68 -0.02 -18.59 8.51
CA ASP A 68 0.55 -19.09 7.25
C ASP A 68 0.96 -17.96 6.30
N CYS A 69 1.56 -16.90 6.84
CA CYS A 69 1.97 -15.72 6.09
C CYS A 69 3.49 -15.49 6.18
N THR A 70 4.14 -15.26 5.04
CA THR A 70 5.53 -14.82 4.95
C THR A 70 5.59 -13.37 4.47
N PRO A 71 5.98 -12.41 5.34
CA PRO A 71 6.10 -11.03 4.95
C PRO A 71 7.37 -10.78 4.12
N LEU A 72 7.21 -10.03 3.03
CA LEU A 72 8.29 -9.45 2.25
C LEU A 72 8.50 -8.01 2.68
N PHE A 73 9.72 -7.71 3.10
CA PHE A 73 10.14 -6.38 3.50
C PHE A 73 10.96 -5.77 2.36
N LEU A 74 10.38 -4.79 1.68
CA LEU A 74 11.03 -4.06 0.59
C LEU A 74 11.45 -2.68 1.09
N GLU A 75 12.54 -2.17 0.52
CA GLU A 75 12.89 -0.75 0.64
C GLU A 75 11.84 0.11 -0.06
N ASP A 76 11.64 1.32 0.44
CA ASP A 76 10.59 2.22 -0.05
C ASP A 76 10.78 2.56 -1.54
N GLU A 77 12.02 2.76 -1.98
CA GLU A 77 12.36 3.04 -3.38
C GLU A 77 11.99 1.86 -4.29
N VAL A 78 12.36 0.64 -3.92
CA VAL A 78 12.05 -0.58 -4.69
C VAL A 78 10.54 -0.82 -4.72
N ARG A 79 9.86 -0.63 -3.59
CA ARG A 79 8.40 -0.77 -3.49
C ARG A 79 7.71 0.23 -4.42
N ASP A 80 8.13 1.48 -4.40
CA ASP A 80 7.50 2.55 -5.15
C ASP A 80 7.79 2.43 -6.66
N ALA A 81 9.02 2.10 -7.05
CA ALA A 81 9.37 1.81 -8.43
C ALA A 81 8.57 0.60 -8.97
N HIS A 82 8.39 -0.44 -8.17
CA HIS A 82 7.59 -1.60 -8.55
C HIS A 82 6.10 -1.26 -8.67
N TYR A 83 5.48 -0.74 -7.60
CA TYR A 83 4.03 -0.56 -7.57
C TYR A 83 3.57 0.67 -8.34
N LYS A 84 4.15 1.84 -8.06
CA LYS A 84 3.74 3.09 -8.70
C LYS A 84 4.30 3.14 -10.12
N GLY A 85 5.60 2.88 -10.28
CA GLY A 85 6.26 2.89 -11.58
C GLY A 85 5.75 1.79 -12.51
N MET A 86 6.04 0.53 -12.20
CA MET A 86 5.70 -0.55 -13.14
C MET A 86 4.21 -0.93 -13.13
N CYS A 87 3.63 -1.22 -11.96
CA CYS A 87 2.25 -1.73 -11.91
C CYS A 87 1.22 -0.67 -12.29
N LYS A 88 1.30 0.54 -11.72
CA LYS A 88 0.28 1.58 -11.89
C LYS A 88 0.49 2.46 -13.11
N GLN A 89 1.71 2.86 -13.44
CA GLN A 89 1.95 3.73 -14.61
C GLN A 89 2.04 2.96 -15.92
N ILE A 90 2.47 1.68 -15.92
CA ILE A 90 2.70 0.92 -17.16
C ILE A 90 1.71 -0.25 -17.34
N LEU A 91 1.68 -1.22 -16.42
CA LEU A 91 0.83 -2.41 -16.60
C LEU A 91 -0.67 -2.09 -16.56
N TRP A 92 -1.08 -1.24 -15.61
CA TRP A 92 -2.49 -0.91 -15.44
C TRP A 92 -3.08 -0.25 -16.70
N PRO A 93 -2.50 0.81 -17.29
CA PRO A 93 -2.98 1.37 -18.56
C PRO A 93 -3.01 0.35 -19.69
N ALA A 94 -1.93 -0.44 -19.83
CA ALA A 94 -1.83 -1.46 -20.89
C ALA A 94 -2.95 -2.50 -20.80
N PHE A 95 -3.30 -2.98 -19.60
CA PHE A 95 -4.38 -3.95 -19.42
C PHE A 95 -5.78 -3.36 -19.55
N HIS A 96 -5.93 -2.04 -19.48
CA HIS A 96 -7.22 -1.36 -19.61
C HIS A 96 -7.38 -0.67 -20.97
N ASN A 97 -6.45 -0.90 -21.92
CA ASN A 97 -6.42 -0.28 -23.25
C ASN A 97 -6.47 1.26 -23.20
N ILE A 98 -5.87 1.86 -22.17
CA ILE A 98 -5.68 3.31 -22.10
C ILE A 98 -4.54 3.65 -23.07
N ASP A 99 -4.81 4.53 -24.02
CA ASP A 99 -3.82 4.86 -25.04
C ASP A 99 -2.84 5.96 -24.58
N LEU A 100 -1.79 6.19 -25.37
CA LEU A 100 -0.78 7.20 -25.06
C LEU A 100 -1.34 8.63 -25.12
N LEU A 101 -2.40 8.87 -25.88
CA LEU A 101 -3.02 10.19 -25.98
C LEU A 101 -3.80 10.48 -24.69
N ASP A 102 -4.57 9.52 -24.18
CA ASP A 102 -5.29 9.62 -22.90
C ASP A 102 -4.33 9.88 -21.74
N ILE A 103 -3.18 9.20 -21.71
CA ILE A 103 -2.14 9.42 -20.71
C ILE A 103 -1.56 10.84 -20.84
N CYS A 104 -1.21 11.27 -22.05
CA CYS A 104 -0.66 12.60 -22.29
C CYS A 104 -1.64 13.72 -21.94
N THR A 105 -2.92 13.58 -22.28
CA THR A 105 -3.95 14.57 -21.95
C THR A 105 -4.12 14.70 -20.44
N SER A 106 -4.19 13.60 -19.70
CA SER A 106 -4.30 13.64 -18.23
C SER A 106 -3.08 14.28 -17.57
N ALA A 107 -1.86 14.00 -18.05
CA ALA A 107 -0.64 14.60 -17.53
C ALA A 107 -0.55 16.12 -17.84
N TYR A 108 -1.07 16.55 -18.98
CA TYR A 108 -1.15 17.98 -19.33
C TYR A 108 -2.14 18.72 -18.44
N ASP A 109 -3.31 18.14 -18.18
CA ASP A 109 -4.34 18.72 -17.30
C ASP A 109 -3.84 18.84 -15.85
N ASP A 110 -3.15 17.82 -15.32
CA ASP A 110 -2.54 17.87 -13.98
C ASP A 110 -1.55 19.05 -13.87
N ALA A 111 -0.67 19.23 -14.87
CA ALA A 111 0.33 20.30 -14.89
C ALA A 111 -0.27 21.72 -14.95
N HIS A 112 -1.46 21.89 -15.54
CA HIS A 112 -2.14 23.19 -15.61
C HIS A 112 -3.03 23.45 -14.40
N SER A 113 -3.49 22.41 -13.70
CA SER A 113 -4.26 22.56 -12.46
C SER A 113 -3.43 23.14 -11.31
N ASP A 114 -2.13 22.81 -11.22
CA ASP A 114 -1.21 23.37 -10.23
C ASP A 114 -0.89 24.86 -10.45
N SER A 115 -1.12 25.38 -11.66
CA SER A 115 -0.83 26.78 -12.02
C SER A 115 -1.90 27.78 -11.56
N HIS A 116 -3.09 27.31 -11.16
CA HIS A 116 -4.22 28.18 -10.80
C HIS A 116 -4.41 28.41 -9.29
N GLY A 117 -3.53 27.86 -8.44
CA GLY A 117 -3.65 27.92 -6.98
C GLY A 117 -2.92 29.07 -6.26
N THR A 118 -2.13 29.91 -6.95
CA THR A 118 -1.35 30.98 -6.29
C THR A 118 -1.59 32.34 -6.94
N THR A 119 -2.62 33.06 -6.48
CA THR A 119 -2.89 34.53 -6.63
C THR A 119 -4.32 34.72 -6.10
N THR A 120 -4.67 35.40 -5.01
CA THR A 120 -4.15 36.57 -4.29
C THR A 120 -4.51 36.51 -2.81
N GLY A 121 -3.56 36.80 -1.93
CA GLY A 121 -3.83 37.14 -0.55
C GLY A 121 -2.63 37.85 0.05
N ASN A 122 -2.54 39.16 -0.18
CA ASN A 122 -1.82 40.07 0.70
C ASN A 122 -2.37 41.48 0.47
N GLY A 123 -2.99 42.04 1.50
CA GLY A 123 -3.08 43.49 1.65
C GLY A 123 -1.73 44.02 2.13
N ASP A 124 -1.36 45.22 1.69
CA ASP A 124 -1.28 46.45 2.50
C ASP A 124 -0.84 47.61 1.59
N ASP A 125 -0.97 48.84 2.10
CA ASP A 125 -0.37 50.12 1.69
C ASP A 125 -1.32 51.19 1.11
N GLY A 126 -2.10 51.77 2.03
CA GLY A 126 -1.98 53.17 2.46
C GLY A 126 -1.98 54.32 1.44
N ALA A 127 -3.05 55.13 1.51
CA ALA A 127 -3.00 56.60 1.60
C ALA A 127 -4.27 57.12 2.31
#